data_AF-E0U5F7-F1
#
_entry.id   AF-E0U5F7-F1
#
_cell.length_a   1.000
_cell.length_b   1.000
_cell.length_c   1.000
_cell.angle_alpha   90.00
_cell.angle_beta   90.00
_cell.angle_gamma   90.00
#
_symmetry.space_group_name_H-M   'P 1'
#
loop_
_entity.id
_entity.type
_entity.pdbx_description
1 polymer ?
#
loop_
_entity_poly.entity_id
_entity_poly.type
_entity_poly.pdbx_seq_one_letter_code
_entity_poly.pdbx_strand_id
1 'polypeptide(L)'
;MSKINLVQLNKALSKVDYPISRRDLIKYAEDKGIDEKVLRLFTQLPSQRYQTSDEALSAIFSSQRKRRIKINREQVEKILQDVVYPISKPKLVLYAENKGVDEKILKLFIELPPRVYDTSAQILEAIEEH
;
A
#
# COMPACT_ATOMS: atom_id res chain seq x y z
N MET A 1 -4.22 8.08 -15.73
CA MET A 1 -3.93 6.89 -14.88
C MET A 1 -4.63 5.69 -15.50
N SER A 2 -3.89 4.87 -16.23
CA SER A 2 -4.46 3.83 -17.08
C SER A 2 -5.09 2.72 -16.25
N LYS A 3 -6.41 2.57 -16.35
CA LYS A 3 -7.23 1.54 -15.71
C LYS A 3 -6.56 0.17 -15.87
N ILE A 4 -6.08 -0.43 -14.78
CA ILE A 4 -5.57 -1.80 -14.79
C ILE A 4 -6.72 -2.67 -15.31
N ASN A 5 -6.50 -3.40 -16.39
CA ASN A 5 -7.54 -4.19 -17.00
C ASN A 5 -7.70 -5.51 -16.23
N LEU A 6 -8.31 -5.43 -15.04
CA LEU A 6 -8.59 -6.56 -14.16
C LEU A 6 -9.37 -7.67 -14.87
N VAL A 7 -10.22 -7.30 -15.82
CA VAL A 7 -11.00 -8.25 -16.62
C VAL A 7 -10.07 -9.09 -17.51
N GLN A 8 -9.10 -8.46 -18.18
CA GLN A 8 -8.12 -9.18 -18.99
C GLN A 8 -7.17 -10.01 -18.11
N LEU A 9 -6.74 -9.49 -16.96
CA LEU A 9 -5.90 -10.22 -16.02
C LEU A 9 -6.60 -11.50 -15.51
N ASN A 10 -7.83 -11.38 -15.05
CA ASN A 10 -8.59 -12.52 -14.55
C ASN A 10 -8.85 -13.55 -15.68
N LYS A 11 -9.22 -13.07 -16.87
CA LYS A 11 -9.43 -13.93 -18.05
C LYS A 11 -8.15 -14.64 -18.50
N ALA A 12 -7.00 -13.98 -18.41
CA ALA A 12 -5.71 -14.57 -18.70
C ALA A 12 -5.41 -15.71 -17.74
N LEU A 13 -5.56 -15.46 -16.44
CA LEU A 13 -5.25 -16.43 -15.39
C LEU A 13 -6.23 -17.61 -15.36
N SER A 14 -7.50 -17.43 -15.72
CA SER A 14 -8.47 -18.52 -15.78
C SER A 14 -8.30 -19.46 -16.99
N LYS A 15 -7.51 -19.07 -18.00
CA LYS A 15 -7.25 -19.87 -19.21
C LYS A 15 -5.93 -20.65 -19.15
N VAL A 16 -5.21 -20.54 -18.05
CA VAL A 16 -3.90 -21.16 -17.86
C VAL A 16 -4.09 -22.47 -17.09
N ASP A 17 -3.39 -23.51 -17.52
CA ASP A 17 -3.32 -24.77 -16.80
C ASP A 17 -2.36 -24.65 -15.61
N TYR A 18 -2.87 -24.92 -14.41
CA TYR A 18 -2.09 -24.92 -13.18
C TYR A 18 -1.65 -26.35 -12.81
N PRO A 19 -0.49 -26.54 -12.17
CA PRO A 19 0.41 -25.51 -11.62
C PRO A 19 1.34 -24.86 -12.66
N ILE A 20 1.49 -23.54 -12.59
CA ILE A 20 2.34 -22.76 -13.50
C ILE A 20 3.40 -21.95 -12.74
N SER A 21 4.60 -21.84 -13.30
CA SER A 21 5.65 -20.97 -12.76
C SER A 21 5.51 -19.54 -13.29
N ARG A 22 5.99 -18.54 -12.55
CA ARG A 22 6.03 -17.14 -13.03
C ARG A 22 6.57 -16.99 -14.47
N ARG A 23 7.67 -17.68 -14.79
CA ARG A 23 8.31 -17.60 -16.11
C ARG A 23 7.39 -18.11 -17.23
N ASP A 24 6.75 -19.24 -17.00
CA ASP A 24 5.80 -19.82 -17.94
C ASP A 24 4.55 -18.95 -18.10
N LEU A 25 4.09 -18.33 -17.01
CA LEU A 25 2.96 -17.40 -17.04
C LEU A 25 3.28 -16.14 -17.88
N ILE A 26 4.48 -15.58 -17.72
CA ILE A 26 4.96 -14.46 -18.54
C ILE A 26 5.05 -14.89 -20.01
N LYS A 27 5.65 -16.05 -20.29
CA LYS A 27 5.78 -16.58 -21.65
C LYS A 27 4.43 -16.82 -22.31
N TYR A 28 3.46 -17.37 -21.58
CA TYR A 28 2.08 -17.53 -22.06
C TYR A 28 1.43 -16.17 -22.35
N ALA A 29 1.65 -15.19 -21.48
CA ALA A 29 1.13 -13.85 -21.67
C ALA A 29 1.74 -13.14 -22.89
N GLU A 30 3.04 -13.31 -23.13
CA GLU A 30 3.74 -12.81 -24.33
C GLU A 30 3.21 -13.50 -25.59
N ASP A 31 3.11 -14.83 -25.59
CA ASP A 31 2.60 -15.63 -26.72
C ASP A 31 1.16 -15.27 -27.11
N LYS A 32 0.29 -15.05 -26.10
CA LYS A 32 -1.11 -14.67 -26.32
C LYS A 32 -1.32 -13.19 -26.62
N GLY A 33 -0.26 -12.37 -26.67
CA GLY A 33 -0.36 -10.93 -26.90
C GLY A 33 -1.14 -10.21 -25.81
N ILE A 34 -0.98 -10.63 -24.56
CA ILE A 34 -1.63 -10.00 -23.42
C ILE A 34 -1.06 -8.60 -23.20
N ASP A 35 -1.94 -7.66 -22.85
CA ASP A 35 -1.62 -6.26 -22.61
C ASP A 35 -0.34 -6.08 -21.75
N GLU A 36 0.56 -5.18 -22.17
CA GLU A 36 1.86 -4.96 -21.53
C GLU A 36 1.71 -4.67 -20.02
N LYS A 37 0.62 -4.02 -19.61
CA LYS A 37 0.35 -3.75 -18.20
C LYS A 37 0.17 -5.03 -17.38
N VAL A 38 -0.54 -6.01 -17.92
CA VAL A 38 -0.74 -7.31 -17.28
C VAL A 38 0.58 -8.08 -17.25
N LEU A 39 1.36 -7.98 -18.32
CA LEU A 39 2.70 -8.57 -18.42
C LEU A 39 3.64 -8.03 -17.34
N ARG A 40 3.65 -6.70 -17.13
CA ARG A 40 4.38 -6.06 -16.02
C ARG A 40 3.96 -6.58 -14.64
N LEU A 41 2.67 -6.90 -14.44
CA LEU A 41 2.22 -7.49 -13.18
C LEU A 41 2.79 -8.90 -12.99
N PHE A 42 2.80 -9.72 -14.04
CA PHE A 42 3.40 -11.06 -13.98
C PHE A 42 4.91 -11.00 -13.77
N THR A 43 5.62 -10.01 -14.31
CA THR A 43 7.05 -9.81 -14.05
C THR A 43 7.34 -9.43 -12.60
N GLN A 44 6.43 -8.70 -11.95
CA GLN A 44 6.55 -8.31 -10.54
C GLN A 44 6.21 -9.44 -9.56
N LEU A 45 5.63 -10.54 -10.04
CA LEU A 45 5.32 -11.67 -9.18
C LEU A 45 6.59 -12.32 -8.60
N PRO A 46 6.50 -12.89 -7.39
CA PRO A 46 7.54 -13.76 -6.85
C PRO A 46 7.83 -14.93 -7.78
N SER A 47 9.10 -15.34 -7.84
CA SER A 47 9.55 -16.55 -8.55
C SER A 47 9.10 -17.82 -7.80
N GLN A 48 7.81 -18.12 -7.84
CA GLN A 48 7.22 -19.32 -7.25
C GLN A 48 6.29 -20.02 -8.26
N ARG A 49 5.86 -21.23 -7.92
CA ARG A 49 4.80 -21.93 -8.64
C ARG A 49 3.47 -21.56 -8.01
N TYR A 50 2.53 -21.19 -8.86
CA TYR A 50 1.16 -20.90 -8.47
C TYR A 50 0.33 -22.15 -8.72
N GLN A 51 -0.45 -22.57 -7.73
CA GLN A 51 -1.33 -23.74 -7.87
C GLN A 51 -2.69 -23.40 -8.46
N THR A 52 -3.11 -22.13 -8.37
CA THR A 52 -4.40 -21.67 -8.86
C THR A 52 -4.32 -20.25 -9.41
N SER A 53 -5.31 -19.88 -10.22
CA SER A 53 -5.49 -18.50 -10.70
C SER A 53 -5.69 -17.51 -9.55
N ASP A 54 -6.37 -17.94 -8.49
CA ASP A 54 -6.61 -17.14 -7.30
C ASP A 54 -5.31 -16.85 -6.55
N GLU A 55 -4.42 -17.84 -6.44
CA GLU A 55 -3.11 -17.69 -5.81
C GLU A 55 -2.20 -16.72 -6.58
N ALA A 56 -2.21 -16.80 -7.92
CA ALA A 56 -1.49 -15.87 -8.78
C ALA A 56 -2.09 -14.45 -8.69
N LEU A 57 -3.43 -14.31 -8.70
CA LEU A 57 -4.10 -13.02 -8.49
C LEU A 57 -3.76 -12.42 -7.13
N SER A 58 -3.86 -13.21 -6.07
CA SER A 58 -3.56 -12.80 -4.69
C SER A 58 -2.11 -12.36 -4.56
N ALA A 59 -1.17 -13.02 -5.23
CA ALA A 59 0.22 -12.61 -5.30
C ALA A 59 0.41 -11.26 -6.03
N ILE A 60 -0.36 -10.98 -7.10
CA ILE A 60 -0.36 -9.67 -7.77
C ILE A 60 -0.94 -8.60 -6.84
N PHE A 61 -2.07 -8.86 -6.19
CA PHE A 61 -2.71 -7.89 -5.29
C PHE A 61 -1.87 -7.63 -4.04
N SER A 62 -1.22 -8.65 -3.47
CA SER A 62 -0.31 -8.51 -2.34
C SER A 62 0.98 -7.78 -2.73
N SER A 63 1.50 -8.01 -3.94
CA SER A 63 2.63 -7.24 -4.49
C SER A 63 2.26 -5.76 -4.70
N GLN A 64 1.00 -5.46 -5.05
CA GLN A 64 0.48 -4.09 -5.11
C GLN A 64 0.22 -3.48 -3.72
N ARG A 65 -0.24 -4.27 -2.74
CA ARG A 65 -0.48 -3.85 -1.35
C ARG A 65 0.79 -3.51 -0.56
N LYS A 66 1.98 -3.85 -1.08
CA LYS A 66 3.26 -3.28 -0.57
C LYS A 66 3.50 -1.83 -0.98
N ARG A 67 2.54 -1.16 -1.60
CA ARG A 67 2.39 0.30 -1.44
C ARG A 67 1.65 0.59 -0.14
N ARG A 68 2.25 0.23 1.01
CA ARG A 68 1.98 0.95 2.25
C ARG A 68 2.15 2.41 1.91
N ILE A 69 1.13 3.20 2.20
CA ILE A 69 1.12 4.64 2.00
C ILE A 69 2.43 5.14 2.62
N LYS A 70 3.42 5.49 1.80
CA LYS A 70 4.64 6.17 2.26
C LYS A 70 4.20 7.56 2.65
N ILE A 71 3.54 7.70 3.80
CA ILE A 71 3.56 8.95 4.50
C ILE A 71 5.01 9.06 4.95
N ASN A 72 5.72 10.06 4.44
CA ASN A 72 7.11 10.27 4.82
C ASN A 72 7.09 10.49 6.33
N ARG A 73 7.56 9.52 7.11
CA ARG A 73 7.77 9.68 8.56
C ARG A 73 8.48 11.00 8.86
N GLU A 74 9.42 11.37 8.00
CA GLU A 74 10.10 12.66 7.98
C GLU A 74 9.17 13.88 7.92
N GLN A 75 8.10 13.84 7.12
CA GLN A 75 7.10 14.91 7.07
C GLN A 75 6.34 15.02 8.40
N VAL A 76 5.90 13.89 8.95
CA VAL A 76 5.20 13.86 10.24
C VAL A 76 6.13 14.32 11.36
N GLU A 77 7.37 13.84 11.39
CA GLU A 77 8.37 14.23 12.38
C GLU A 77 8.67 15.73 12.30
N LYS A 78 8.83 16.29 11.09
CA LYS A 78 8.99 17.73 10.88
C LYS A 78 7.79 18.54 11.38
N ILE A 79 6.57 18.02 11.24
CA ILE A 79 5.37 18.66 11.79
C ILE A 79 5.43 18.64 13.33
N LEU A 80 5.87 17.52 13.91
CA LEU A 80 5.94 17.25 15.34
C LEU A 80 7.14 17.90 16.06
N GLN A 81 8.13 18.42 15.33
CA GLN A 81 9.30 19.12 15.90
C GLN A 81 8.91 20.42 16.61
N ASP A 82 7.90 21.12 16.10
CA ASP A 82 7.39 22.38 16.65
C ASP A 82 6.32 22.15 17.74
N VAL A 83 6.00 20.90 18.06
CA VAL A 83 4.96 20.57 19.03
C VAL A 83 5.53 20.59 20.45
N VAL A 84 4.83 21.28 21.35
CA VAL A 84 5.18 21.30 22.78
C VAL A 84 4.53 20.10 23.46
N TYR A 85 5.36 19.26 24.06
CA TYR A 85 4.93 18.08 24.81
C TYR A 85 4.82 18.36 26.32
N PRO A 86 3.92 17.67 27.03
CA PRO A 86 2.98 16.65 26.57
C PRO A 86 1.74 17.22 25.86
N ILE A 87 1.27 16.53 24.82
CA ILE A 87 0.11 16.96 24.00
C ILE A 87 -0.98 15.89 23.98
N SER A 88 -2.24 16.30 24.09
CA SER A 88 -3.39 15.41 23.95
C SER A 88 -3.80 15.28 22.48
N LYS A 89 -4.33 14.12 22.07
CA LYS A 89 -4.89 13.92 20.71
C LYS A 89 -5.70 15.11 20.16
N PRO A 90 -6.74 15.65 20.86
CA PRO A 90 -7.52 16.77 20.31
C PRO A 90 -6.68 18.03 20.06
N LYS A 91 -5.70 18.32 20.94
CA LYS A 91 -4.77 19.44 20.75
C LYS A 91 -3.82 19.20 19.57
N LEU A 92 -3.38 17.95 19.38
CA LEU A 92 -2.53 17.57 18.26
C LEU A 92 -3.26 17.73 16.92
N VAL A 93 -4.51 17.26 16.84
CA VAL A 93 -5.36 17.43 15.65
C VAL A 93 -5.58 18.91 15.35
N LEU A 94 -5.90 19.71 16.38
CA LEU A 94 -6.07 21.16 16.21
C LEU A 94 -4.78 21.84 15.73
N TYR A 95 -3.62 21.46 16.28
CA TYR A 95 -2.33 21.99 15.83
C TYR A 95 -2.06 21.65 14.36
N ALA A 96 -2.30 20.40 13.99
CA ALA A 96 -2.14 19.89 12.64
C ALA A 96 -3.06 20.63 11.65
N GLU A 97 -4.33 20.83 12.01
CA GLU A 97 -5.31 21.55 11.20
C GLU A 97 -4.90 23.00 10.97
N ASN A 98 -4.44 23.71 12.02
CA ASN A 98 -3.96 25.09 11.92
C ASN A 98 -2.68 25.22 11.07
N LYS A 99 -1.82 24.20 11.07
CA LYS A 99 -0.58 24.19 10.24
C LYS A 99 -0.87 23.87 8.78
N GLY A 100 -2.10 23.49 8.43
CA GLY A 100 -2.50 23.13 7.07
C GLY A 100 -1.83 21.84 6.57
N VAL A 101 -1.67 20.85 7.44
CA VAL A 101 -1.13 19.54 7.02
C VAL A 101 -2.10 18.79 6.10
N ASP A 102 -1.52 17.91 5.28
CA ASP A 102 -2.28 17.05 4.37
C ASP A 102 -3.44 16.31 5.06
N GLU A 103 -4.59 16.24 4.38
CA GLU A 103 -5.79 15.53 4.84
C GLU A 103 -5.49 14.07 5.25
N LYS A 104 -4.52 13.44 4.58
CA LYS A 104 -4.06 12.09 4.91
C LYS A 104 -3.43 12.02 6.30
N ILE A 105 -2.60 12.99 6.65
CA ILE A 105 -1.94 13.07 7.96
C ILE A 105 -2.97 13.45 9.04
N LEU A 106 -3.91 14.35 8.72
CA LEU A 106 -5.01 14.69 9.62
C LEU A 106 -5.88 13.48 9.96
N LYS A 107 -6.24 12.66 8.97
CA LYS A 107 -6.99 11.41 9.21
C LYS A 107 -6.27 10.48 10.18
N LEU A 108 -4.96 10.29 10.01
CA LEU A 108 -4.18 9.48 10.95
C LEU A 108 -4.28 10.03 12.37
N PHE A 109 -4.06 11.34 12.57
CA PHE A 109 -4.16 11.95 13.88
C PHE A 109 -5.57 11.84 14.50
N ILE A 110 -6.61 11.84 13.68
CA ILE A 110 -8.00 11.61 14.10
C ILE A 110 -8.22 10.14 14.50
N GLU A 111 -7.57 9.19 13.82
CA GLU A 111 -7.66 7.76 14.13
C GLU A 111 -6.82 7.35 15.35
N LEU A 112 -5.90 8.20 15.80
CA LEU A 112 -5.09 7.93 16.98
C LEU A 112 -5.92 7.72 18.27
N PRO A 113 -5.43 6.84 19.18
CA PRO A 113 -6.07 6.63 20.46
C PRO A 113 -6.12 7.96 21.25
N PRO A 114 -7.24 8.24 21.95
CA PRO A 114 -7.42 9.46 22.72
C PRO A 114 -6.62 9.40 24.02
N ARG A 115 -5.30 9.53 23.91
CA ARG A 115 -4.34 9.57 25.01
C ARG A 115 -3.51 10.84 24.97
N VAL A 116 -2.76 11.05 26.06
CA VAL A 116 -1.71 12.07 26.12
C VAL A 116 -0.44 11.46 25.58
N TYR A 117 0.24 12.20 24.72
CA TYR A 117 1.52 11.83 24.13
C TYR A 117 2.60 12.70 24.74
N ASP A 118 3.58 12.07 25.37
CA ASP A 118 4.70 12.74 26.03
C ASP A 118 5.84 13.05 25.05
N THR A 119 5.88 12.34 23.91
CA THR A 119 6.94 12.49 22.90
C THR A 119 6.40 12.31 21.48
N SER A 120 7.12 12.86 20.51
CA SER A 120 6.84 12.65 19.08
C SER A 120 6.92 11.17 18.69
N ALA A 121 7.80 10.39 19.34
CA ALA A 121 7.96 8.96 19.11
C ALA A 121 6.68 8.17 19.41
N GLN A 122 6.00 8.46 20.53
CA GLN A 122 4.73 7.81 20.87
C GLN A 122 3.61 8.09 19.86
N ILE A 123 3.66 9.25 19.19
CA ILE A 123 2.71 9.60 18.12
C ILE A 123 3.05 8.83 16.86
N LEU A 124 4.33 8.78 16.48
CA LEU A 124 4.79 8.03 15.30
C LEU A 124 4.49 6.53 15.43
N GLU A 125 4.76 5.94 16.60
CA GLU A 125 4.45 4.55 16.89
C GLU A 125 2.95 4.26 16.76
N ALA A 126 2.12 5.14 17.32
CA ALA A 126 0.66 5.01 17.23
C ALA A 126 0.12 5.18 15.80
N ILE A 127 0.83 5.90 14.93
CA ILE A 127 0.52 5.98 13.49
C ILE A 127 0.97 4.73 12.75
N GLU A 128 2.11 4.13 13.11
CA GLU A 128 2.64 2.92 12.46
C GLU A 128 1.84 1.66 12.83
N GLU A 129 1.16 1.66 13.98
CA GLU A 129 0.31 0.58 14.47
C GLU A 129 -1.07 0.52 13.79
N HIS A 130 -1.47 1.59 13.08
CA HIS A 130 -2.75 1.72 12.36
C HIS A 130 -2.59 1.66 10.83
#